data_AF-A0A9D1IP22-F1
#
_entry.id   AF-A0A9D1IP22-F1
#
_cell.length_a   1.000
_cell.length_b   1.000
_cell.length_c   1.000
_cell.angle_alpha   90.00
_cell.angle_beta   90.00
_cell.angle_gamma   90.00
#
_symmetry.space_group_name_H-M   'P 1'
#
loop_
_entity.id
_entity.type
_entity.pdbx_description
1 polymer ?
#
loop_
_entity_poly.entity_id
_entity_poly.type
_entity_poly.pdbx_seq_one_letter_code
_entity_poly.pdbx_strand_id
1 'polypeptide(L)'
;MKQAYLQNLGMIVTEKCNLNCEHCMRGNKTCKSMSDDVVKATLDNIYGMDNLAICGGEPTMACNVIEKMFTTIVDEKKWIKNVSVVINGTIYSEDFLRLLEYINGYINKFSKDKNIIRLMISFDDYHANEIIRLNMTDLYLENLKKYQESKFFFGLKGINGKLFNEGDAKKLNPNITEQLRPMPIYYTYPNKENDYLAIGPLITVNPEGIITEANASIENQYTIYNYGNILTESLEEIVKRQGIITNPINWYSDCSKAIQEFKRYRKY
;
A
#
# COMPACT_ATOMS: atom_id res chain seq x y z
N MET A 1 -24.64 -6.52 3.72
CA MET A 1 -23.62 -6.92 2.71
C MET A 1 -22.61 -7.82 3.38
N LYS A 2 -22.14 -8.86 2.69
CA LYS A 2 -21.07 -9.73 3.22
C LYS A 2 -19.76 -8.94 3.12
N GLN A 3 -19.09 -8.73 4.24
CA GLN A 3 -17.83 -8.00 4.27
C GLN A 3 -16.68 -8.90 3.81
N ALA A 4 -15.62 -8.31 3.27
CA ALA A 4 -14.46 -9.03 2.80
C ALA A 4 -13.38 -9.18 3.89
N TYR A 5 -12.63 -10.29 3.81
CA TYR A 5 -11.33 -10.47 4.44
C TYR A 5 -10.24 -10.26 3.39
N LEU A 6 -9.25 -9.42 3.67
CA LEU A 6 -8.16 -9.15 2.73
C LEU A 6 -6.83 -9.70 3.24
N GLN A 7 -6.07 -10.38 2.38
CA GLN A 7 -4.70 -10.75 2.75
C GLN A 7 -3.78 -9.51 2.82
N ASN A 8 -3.87 -8.61 1.84
CA ASN A 8 -3.20 -7.32 1.92
C ASN A 8 -4.11 -6.24 1.33
N LEU A 9 -4.22 -5.12 2.03
CA LEU A 9 -4.87 -3.90 1.55
C LEU A 9 -3.80 -2.82 1.38
N GLY A 10 -3.59 -2.37 0.14
CA GLY A 10 -2.80 -1.18 -0.18
C GLY A 10 -3.68 0.06 -0.22
N MET A 11 -3.35 1.07 0.57
CA MET A 11 -4.02 2.38 0.53
C MET A 11 -3.02 3.41 0.01
N ILE A 12 -3.25 3.93 -1.20
CA ILE A 12 -2.48 5.06 -1.74
C ILE A 12 -3.09 6.32 -1.14
N VAL A 13 -2.62 6.74 0.03
CA VAL A 13 -3.26 7.81 0.81
C VAL A 13 -3.11 9.19 0.17
N THR A 14 -2.10 9.37 -0.68
CA THR A 14 -1.88 10.60 -1.43
C THR A 14 -1.02 10.38 -2.68
N GLU A 15 -1.25 11.21 -3.70
CA GLU A 15 -0.38 11.38 -4.86
C GLU A 15 0.64 12.51 -4.66
N LYS A 16 0.57 13.25 -3.55
CA LYS A 16 1.56 14.28 -3.19
C LYS A 16 2.89 13.63 -2.84
N CYS A 17 3.97 14.23 -3.31
CA CYS A 17 5.33 13.88 -2.91
C CYS A 17 6.22 15.13 -2.97
N ASN A 18 7.14 15.27 -2.05
CA ASN A 18 8.11 16.37 -2.09
C ASN A 18 9.37 16.04 -2.92
N LEU A 19 9.49 14.81 -3.44
CA LEU A 19 10.56 14.38 -4.34
C LEU A 19 10.07 14.19 -5.78
N ASN A 20 10.99 14.20 -6.75
CA ASN A 20 10.77 13.86 -8.15
C ASN A 20 11.76 12.77 -8.62
N CYS A 21 11.80 11.64 -7.91
CA CYS A 21 12.75 10.56 -8.20
C CYS A 21 12.55 10.00 -9.62
N GLU A 22 13.64 9.87 -10.40
CA GLU A 22 13.56 9.39 -11.79
C GLU A 22 12.99 7.97 -11.93
N HIS A 23 13.14 7.13 -10.90
CA HIS A 23 12.58 5.77 -10.86
C HIS A 23 11.12 5.69 -10.40
N CYS A 24 10.47 6.82 -10.14
CA CYS A 24 9.13 6.83 -9.57
C CYS A 24 8.12 6.20 -10.55
N MET A 25 7.63 5.01 -10.21
CA MET A 25 6.64 4.31 -11.04
C MET A 25 5.29 5.02 -11.08
N ARG A 26 5.00 5.94 -10.13
CA ARG A 26 3.78 6.75 -10.15
C ARG A 26 3.77 7.80 -11.25
N GLY A 27 4.95 8.27 -11.66
CA GLY A 27 5.12 9.40 -12.57
C GLY A 27 4.83 10.73 -11.88
N ASN A 28 4.28 11.67 -12.65
CA ASN A 28 3.98 13.02 -12.18
C ASN A 28 3.03 13.00 -10.98
N LYS A 29 3.53 13.44 -9.83
CA LYS A 29 2.74 13.70 -8.63
C LYS A 29 1.62 14.71 -8.89
N THR A 30 0.54 14.58 -8.12
CA THR A 30 -0.58 15.54 -8.13
C THR A 30 -0.84 16.05 -6.71
N CYS A 31 -1.75 17.02 -6.57
CA CYS A 31 -2.16 17.54 -5.27
C CYS A 31 -3.26 16.70 -4.59
N LYS A 32 -3.56 15.50 -5.08
CA LYS A 32 -4.65 14.67 -4.57
C LYS A 32 -4.27 13.89 -3.31
N SER A 33 -5.21 13.81 -2.39
CA SER A 33 -5.20 12.94 -1.22
C SER A 33 -6.51 12.18 -1.19
N MET A 34 -6.49 10.96 -0.65
CA MET A 34 -7.71 10.16 -0.52
C MET A 34 -8.73 10.89 0.37
N SER A 35 -9.99 10.90 -0.05
CA SER A 35 -11.07 11.52 0.73
C SER A 35 -11.58 10.61 1.85
N ASP A 36 -12.24 11.20 2.83
CA ASP A 36 -12.95 10.48 3.90
C ASP A 36 -13.99 9.49 3.33
N ASP A 37 -14.66 9.86 2.23
CA ASP A 37 -15.65 9.01 1.57
C ASP A 37 -15.02 7.75 0.98
N VAL A 38 -13.83 7.87 0.36
CA VAL A 38 -13.09 6.71 -0.16
C VAL A 38 -12.61 5.82 0.97
N VAL A 39 -12.08 6.40 2.05
CA VAL A 39 -11.67 5.64 3.25
C VAL A 39 -12.87 4.86 3.79
N LYS A 40 -14.00 5.53 3.98
CA LYS A 40 -15.21 4.93 4.53
C LYS A 40 -15.76 3.84 3.62
N ALA A 41 -15.95 4.12 2.33
CA ALA A 41 -16.48 3.15 1.36
C ALA A 41 -15.59 1.91 1.27
N THR A 42 -14.27 2.09 1.33
CA THR A 42 -13.31 0.98 1.37
C THR A 42 -13.50 0.13 2.61
N LEU A 43 -13.50 0.74 3.79
CA LEU A 43 -13.58 0.02 5.06
C LEU A 43 -14.96 -0.59 5.33
N ASP A 44 -16.05 0.01 4.84
CA ASP A 44 -17.41 -0.54 4.94
C ASP A 44 -17.52 -1.93 4.27
N ASN A 45 -16.76 -2.13 3.19
CA ASN A 45 -16.72 -3.38 2.43
C ASN A 45 -15.86 -4.47 3.09
N ILE A 46 -15.13 -4.17 4.17
CA ILE A 46 -14.10 -5.04 4.75
C ILE A 46 -14.41 -5.25 6.23
N TYR A 47 -14.26 -6.49 6.72
CA TYR A 47 -14.31 -6.76 8.17
C TYR A 47 -12.93 -6.96 8.76
N GLY A 48 -11.95 -7.38 7.96
CA GLY A 48 -10.57 -7.45 8.41
C GLY A 48 -9.53 -7.68 7.34
N MET A 49 -8.27 -7.49 7.73
CA MET A 49 -7.11 -7.65 6.84
C MET A 49 -5.86 -8.16 7.56
N ASP A 50 -5.09 -8.99 6.87
CA ASP A 50 -3.81 -9.47 7.38
C ASP A 50 -2.79 -8.32 7.45
N ASN A 51 -2.65 -7.52 6.38
CA ASN A 51 -1.74 -6.37 6.35
C ASN A 51 -2.39 -5.14 5.70
N LEU A 52 -2.29 -3.99 6.36
CA LEU A 52 -2.56 -2.67 5.79
C LEU A 52 -1.25 -2.03 5.34
N ALA A 53 -1.04 -1.95 4.04
CA ALA A 53 0.07 -1.25 3.43
C ALA A 53 -0.31 0.21 3.15
N ILE A 54 0.27 1.14 3.91
CA ILE A 54 0.13 2.57 3.69
C ILE A 54 1.19 2.98 2.68
N CYS A 55 0.74 3.45 1.52
CA CYS A 55 1.58 3.83 0.39
C CYS A 55 1.12 5.18 -0.19
N GLY A 56 1.81 5.69 -1.19
CA GLY A 56 1.50 6.99 -1.76
C GLY A 56 2.64 7.54 -2.60
N GLY A 57 2.61 8.85 -2.83
CA GLY A 57 3.82 9.62 -3.07
C GLY A 57 4.66 9.68 -1.79
N GLU A 58 4.25 10.51 -0.83
CA GLU A 58 4.84 10.59 0.50
C GLU A 58 3.75 10.53 1.60
N PRO A 59 3.60 9.39 2.30
CA PRO A 59 2.54 9.21 3.31
C PRO A 59 2.54 10.24 4.44
N THR A 60 3.70 10.76 4.86
CA THR A 60 3.76 11.78 5.93
C THR A 60 3.06 13.09 5.55
N MET A 61 2.86 13.37 4.25
CA MET A 61 2.08 14.52 3.78
C MET A 61 0.55 14.31 3.85
N ALA A 62 0.09 13.14 4.31
CA ALA A 62 -1.32 12.77 4.37
C ALA A 62 -1.73 12.23 5.76
N CYS A 63 -1.14 12.77 6.83
CA CYS A 63 -1.45 12.35 8.20
C CYS A 63 -2.95 12.44 8.54
N ASN A 64 -3.67 13.44 8.02
CA ASN A 64 -5.11 13.56 8.19
C ASN A 64 -5.89 12.37 7.60
N VAL A 65 -5.47 11.87 6.43
CA VAL A 65 -6.07 10.68 5.80
C VAL A 65 -5.77 9.43 6.62
N ILE A 66 -4.54 9.31 7.10
CA ILE A 66 -4.11 8.17 7.93
C ILE A 66 -4.86 8.16 9.27
N GLU A 67 -5.06 9.33 9.87
CA GLU A 67 -5.89 9.51 11.06
C GLU A 67 -7.33 9.06 10.81
N LYS A 68 -7.95 9.52 9.72
CA LYS A 68 -9.30 9.10 9.34
C LYS A 68 -9.39 7.59 9.15
N MET A 69 -8.42 7.00 8.48
CA MET A 69 -8.35 5.56 8.24
C MET A 69 -8.23 4.77 9.55
N PHE A 70 -7.32 5.16 10.43
CA PHE A 70 -7.11 4.47 11.71
C PHE A 70 -8.30 4.64 12.66
N THR A 71 -8.85 5.85 12.78
CA THR A 71 -10.05 6.09 13.59
C THR A 71 -11.23 5.25 13.10
N THR A 72 -11.48 5.21 11.79
CA THR A 72 -12.53 4.35 11.21
C THR A 72 -12.29 2.86 11.49
N ILE A 73 -11.04 2.38 11.38
CA ILE A 73 -10.67 1.00 11.73
C ILE A 73 -11.00 0.69 13.20
N VAL A 74 -10.65 1.59 14.12
CA VAL A 74 -10.88 1.40 15.56
C VAL A 74 -12.36 1.49 15.90
N ASP A 75 -13.07 2.49 15.40
CA ASP A 75 -14.48 2.76 15.70
C ASP A 75 -15.39 1.65 15.18
N GLU A 76 -15.13 1.18 13.96
CA GLU A 76 -15.86 0.06 13.34
C GLU A 76 -15.31 -1.31 13.75
N LYS A 77 -14.31 -1.35 14.64
CA LYS A 77 -13.71 -2.58 15.19
C LYS A 77 -13.23 -3.54 14.11
N LYS A 78 -12.63 -3.02 13.04
CA LYS A 78 -12.07 -3.85 11.97
C LYS A 78 -10.92 -4.68 12.52
N TRP A 79 -10.83 -5.94 12.10
CA TRP A 79 -9.69 -6.76 12.46
C TRP A 79 -8.50 -6.42 11.57
N ILE A 80 -7.33 -6.19 12.17
CA ILE A 80 -6.10 -5.93 11.43
C ILE A 80 -4.93 -6.60 12.13
N LYS A 81 -4.18 -7.41 11.37
CA LYS A 81 -3.04 -8.15 11.93
C LYS A 81 -1.73 -7.39 11.87
N ASN A 82 -1.42 -6.62 10.83
CA ASN A 82 -0.22 -5.78 10.76
C ASN A 82 -0.36 -4.55 9.87
N VAL A 83 0.54 -3.58 10.06
CA VAL A 83 0.65 -2.36 9.25
C VAL A 83 2.06 -2.30 8.65
N SER A 84 2.16 -1.96 7.37
CA SER A 84 3.43 -1.67 6.71
C SER A 84 3.37 -0.31 6.04
N VAL A 85 4.46 0.45 6.13
CA VAL A 85 4.55 1.79 5.55
C VAL A 85 5.96 2.06 5.06
N VAL A 86 6.06 2.72 3.92
CA VAL A 86 7.33 3.18 3.34
C VAL A 86 7.21 4.68 3.13
N ILE A 87 8.17 5.43 3.66
CA ILE A 87 8.29 6.88 3.49
C ILE A 87 9.64 7.19 2.81
N ASN A 88 9.75 8.36 2.20
CA ASN A 88 11.01 8.82 1.61
C ASN A 88 11.99 9.39 2.65
N GLY A 89 11.54 9.64 3.89
CA GLY A 89 12.37 10.06 5.02
C GLY A 89 12.75 11.55 5.06
N THR A 90 12.36 12.34 4.08
CA THR A 90 12.72 13.78 4.01
C THR A 90 11.82 14.70 4.83
N ILE A 91 10.73 14.15 5.39
CA ILE A 91 9.83 14.83 6.33
C ILE A 91 9.82 14.03 7.62
N TYR A 92 10.20 14.66 8.74
CA TYR A 92 9.95 14.11 10.07
C TYR A 92 8.58 14.55 10.57
N SER A 93 7.77 13.61 11.05
CA SER A 93 6.42 13.86 11.56
C SER A 93 6.18 13.11 12.86
N GLU A 94 6.10 13.86 13.96
CA GLU A 94 5.69 13.31 15.27
C GLU A 94 4.23 12.86 15.23
N ASP A 95 3.37 13.59 14.52
CA ASP A 95 1.95 13.27 14.31
C ASP A 95 1.81 11.89 13.68
N PHE A 96 2.60 11.61 12.65
CA PHE A 96 2.62 10.31 12.00
C PHE A 96 3.04 9.20 12.99
N LEU A 97 4.07 9.41 13.80
CA LEU A 97 4.47 8.44 14.83
C LEU A 97 3.41 8.24 15.91
N ARG A 98 2.69 9.30 16.30
CA ARG A 98 1.56 9.23 17.23
C ARG A 98 0.41 8.41 16.65
N LEU A 99 0.12 8.54 15.36
CA LEU A 99 -0.87 7.71 14.66
C LEU A 99 -0.48 6.24 14.63
N LEU A 100 0.81 5.93 14.39
CA LEU A 100 1.30 4.56 14.47
C LEU A 100 1.17 3.99 15.90
N GLU A 101 1.43 4.79 16.93
CA GLU A 101 1.20 4.37 18.32
C GLU A 101 -0.28 4.10 18.61
N TYR A 102 -1.16 4.97 18.13
CA TYR A 102 -2.60 4.82 18.28
C TYR A 102 -3.11 3.49 17.72
N ILE A 103 -2.78 3.18 16.46
CA ILE A 103 -3.21 1.91 15.85
C ILE A 103 -2.49 0.70 16.47
N ASN A 104 -1.23 0.84 16.89
CA ASN A 104 -0.50 -0.20 17.62
C ASN A 104 -1.22 -0.57 18.93
N GLY A 105 -1.70 0.42 19.68
CA GLY A 105 -2.47 0.21 20.91
C GLY A 105 -3.78 -0.56 20.67
N TYR A 106 -4.43 -0.33 19.53
CA TYR A 106 -5.63 -1.09 19.13
C TYR A 106 -5.28 -2.54 18.79
N ILE A 107 -4.27 -2.76 17.94
CA ILE A 107 -3.87 -4.10 17.48
C ILE A 107 -3.41 -4.99 18.64
N ASN A 108 -2.65 -4.44 19.59
CA ASN A 108 -2.12 -5.18 20.74
C ASN A 108 -3.21 -5.70 21.70
N LYS A 109 -4.46 -5.27 21.55
CA LYS A 109 -5.61 -5.86 22.28
C LYS A 109 -5.93 -7.26 21.78
N PHE A 110 -5.56 -7.60 20.55
CA PHE A 110 -5.92 -8.84 19.87
C PHE A 110 -4.71 -9.72 19.53
N SER A 111 -3.50 -9.16 19.46
CA SER A 111 -2.26 -9.90 19.20
C SER A 111 -1.18 -9.54 20.22
N LYS A 112 -0.35 -10.51 20.60
CA LYS A 112 0.84 -10.32 21.46
C LYS A 112 2.15 -10.30 20.65
N ASP A 113 2.05 -10.36 19.32
CA ASP A 113 3.23 -10.37 18.45
C ASP A 113 4.00 -9.05 18.56
N LYS A 114 5.33 -9.15 18.55
CA LYS A 114 6.20 -7.97 18.46
C LYS A 114 6.43 -7.67 16.97
N ASN A 115 6.57 -6.40 16.60
CA ASN A 115 6.80 -5.91 15.21
C ASN A 115 5.58 -5.95 14.27
N ILE A 116 4.40 -5.64 14.83
CA ILE A 116 3.17 -5.59 14.06
C ILE A 116 3.09 -4.36 13.15
N ILE A 117 3.86 -3.31 13.43
CA ILE A 117 3.99 -2.15 12.54
C ILE A 117 5.42 -2.11 12.02
N ARG A 118 5.56 -1.96 10.70
CA ARG A 118 6.84 -1.89 10.00
C ARG A 118 6.96 -0.59 9.21
N LEU A 119 7.70 0.37 9.76
CA LEU A 119 8.08 1.60 9.09
C LEU A 119 9.44 1.41 8.41
N MET A 120 9.48 1.58 7.09
CA MET A 120 10.72 1.59 6.32
C MET A 120 10.96 2.95 5.67
N ILE A 121 12.23 3.31 5.48
CA ILE A 121 12.62 4.53 4.76
C ILE A 121 13.28 4.14 3.44
N SER A 122 12.82 4.72 2.33
CA SER A 122 13.41 4.51 1.02
C SER A 122 14.88 4.93 1.00
N PHE A 123 15.74 4.04 0.49
CA PHE A 123 17.18 4.23 0.46
C PHE A 123 17.77 3.53 -0.76
N ASP A 124 17.88 4.29 -1.85
CA ASP A 124 18.50 3.90 -3.11
C ASP A 124 19.11 5.13 -3.79
N ASP A 125 19.88 4.89 -4.86
CA ASP A 125 20.63 5.92 -5.56
C ASP A 125 19.72 7.02 -6.14
N TYR A 126 18.49 6.70 -6.55
CA TYR A 126 17.58 7.70 -7.12
C TYR A 126 17.03 8.63 -6.04
N HIS A 127 16.67 8.09 -4.87
CA HIS A 127 16.31 8.92 -3.73
C HIS A 127 17.50 9.77 -3.26
N ALA A 128 18.69 9.18 -3.17
CA ALA A 128 19.90 9.90 -2.76
C ALA A 128 20.24 11.05 -3.74
N ASN A 129 20.20 10.79 -5.04
CA ASN A 129 20.44 11.80 -6.07
C ASN A 129 19.44 12.96 -6.00
N GLU A 130 18.15 12.67 -5.81
CA GLU A 130 17.13 13.71 -5.68
C GLU A 130 17.28 14.52 -4.39
N ILE A 131 17.60 13.86 -3.27
CA ILE A 131 17.89 14.51 -1.99
C ILE A 131 19.09 15.45 -2.10
N ILE A 132 20.16 15.01 -2.78
CA ILE A 132 21.35 15.83 -3.04
C ILE A 132 20.99 17.01 -3.96
N ARG A 133 20.24 16.77 -5.05
CA ARG A 133 19.81 17.82 -5.99
C ARG A 133 18.99 18.91 -5.29
N LEU A 134 18.21 18.54 -4.29
CA LEU A 134 17.40 19.47 -3.49
C LEU A 134 18.16 20.07 -2.29
N ASN A 135 19.45 19.75 -2.10
CA ASN A 135 20.26 20.16 -0.95
C ASN A 135 19.65 19.75 0.41
N MET A 136 19.03 18.57 0.48
CA MET A 136 18.32 18.06 1.66
C MET A 136 19.10 17.00 2.46
N THR A 137 20.37 16.74 2.13
CA THR A 137 21.16 15.65 2.73
C THR A 137 21.20 15.72 4.26
N ASP A 138 21.54 16.88 4.84
CA ASP A 138 21.65 17.02 6.29
C ASP A 138 20.30 16.83 6.99
N LEU A 139 19.24 17.42 6.44
CA LEU A 139 17.86 17.24 6.93
C LEU A 139 17.42 15.78 6.86
N TYR A 140 17.70 15.10 5.74
CA TYR A 140 17.36 13.68 5.58
C TYR A 140 18.09 12.81 6.62
N LEU A 141 19.38 13.06 6.85
CA LEU A 141 20.17 12.32 7.85
C LEU A 141 19.69 12.60 9.28
N GLU A 142 19.29 13.83 9.59
CA GLU A 142 18.68 14.17 10.88
C GLU A 142 17.35 13.44 11.08
N ASN A 143 16.46 13.50 10.08
CA ASN A 143 15.17 12.81 10.12
C ASN A 143 15.34 11.29 10.24
N LEU A 144 16.29 10.72 9.51
CA LEU A 144 16.60 9.29 9.59
C LEU A 144 17.00 8.88 11.01
N LYS A 145 17.87 9.64 11.68
CA LYS A 145 18.23 9.39 13.09
C LYS A 145 17.00 9.40 14.00
N LYS A 146 16.14 10.42 13.85
CA LYS A 146 14.90 10.54 14.64
C LYS A 146 13.95 9.37 14.40
N TYR A 147 13.80 8.92 13.16
CA TYR A 147 12.97 7.75 12.86
C TYR A 147 13.58 6.44 13.38
N GLN A 148 14.91 6.29 13.37
CA GLN A 148 15.60 5.10 13.91
C GLN A 148 15.38 4.90 15.41
N GLU A 149 15.07 5.96 16.15
CA GLU A 149 14.70 5.88 17.58
C GLU A 149 13.29 5.33 17.80
N SER A 150 12.44 5.35 16.78
CA SER A 150 11.08 4.80 16.87
C SER A 150 11.08 3.28 16.94
N LYS A 151 10.30 2.71 17.85
CA LYS A 151 10.08 1.25 17.95
C LYS A 151 9.43 0.63 16.69
N PHE A 152 8.86 1.46 15.81
CA PHE A 152 8.25 1.03 14.55
C PHE A 152 9.26 0.95 13.40
N PHE A 153 10.45 1.53 13.55
CA PHE A 153 11.47 1.50 12.51
C PHE A 153 11.93 0.07 12.26
N PHE A 154 11.70 -0.39 11.03
CA PHE A 154 12.02 -1.73 10.59
C PHE A 154 13.29 -1.78 9.74
N GLY A 155 13.63 -0.68 9.07
CA GLY A 155 14.87 -0.58 8.31
C GLY A 155 14.79 0.31 7.08
N LEU A 156 15.84 0.22 6.28
CA LEU A 156 15.96 0.91 5.00
C LEU A 156 15.43 0.03 3.86
N LYS A 157 14.86 0.65 2.84
CA LYS A 157 14.29 -0.04 1.67
C LYS A 157 14.93 0.47 0.38
N GLY A 158 15.80 -0.34 -0.20
CA GLY A 158 16.30 -0.10 -1.55
C GLY A 158 15.41 -0.69 -2.64
N ILE A 159 15.87 -0.53 -3.87
CA ILE A 159 15.29 -1.17 -5.05
C ILE A 159 15.79 -2.61 -5.11
N ASN A 160 14.86 -3.55 -5.04
CA ASN A 160 15.14 -4.96 -5.28
C ASN A 160 14.75 -5.30 -6.72
N GLY A 161 15.75 -5.49 -7.57
CA GLY A 161 15.54 -5.98 -8.93
C GLY A 161 15.12 -4.91 -9.94
N LYS A 162 14.53 -5.31 -11.07
CA LYS A 162 14.05 -4.38 -12.09
C LYS A 162 12.87 -3.54 -11.60
N LEU A 163 12.78 -2.34 -12.17
CA LEU A 163 11.66 -1.42 -12.01
C LEU A 163 10.61 -1.73 -13.06
N PHE A 164 9.33 -1.49 -12.77
CA PHE A 164 8.33 -1.54 -13.83
C PHE A 164 8.45 -0.31 -14.72
N ASN A 165 8.24 -0.51 -16.03
CA ASN A 165 8.20 0.49 -17.08
C ASN A 165 6.91 1.34 -16.94
N GLU A 166 6.82 2.04 -15.82
CA GLU A 166 5.68 2.83 -15.35
C GLU A 166 6.16 4.22 -14.93
N GLY A 167 5.31 5.24 -15.10
CA GLY A 167 5.59 6.59 -14.65
C GLY A 167 6.90 7.17 -15.20
N ASP A 168 7.73 7.73 -14.32
CA ASP A 168 9.03 8.28 -14.70
C ASP A 168 10.07 7.20 -14.98
N ALA A 169 9.90 6.00 -14.40
CA ALA A 169 10.79 4.87 -14.68
C ALA A 169 10.78 4.47 -16.16
N LYS A 170 9.76 4.85 -16.93
CA LYS A 170 9.71 4.68 -18.40
C LYS A 170 10.85 5.36 -19.16
N LYS A 171 11.47 6.38 -18.54
CA LYS A 171 12.56 7.17 -19.13
C LYS A 171 13.94 6.53 -18.86
N LEU A 172 14.00 5.53 -17.98
CA LEU A 172 15.24 4.85 -17.62
C LEU A 172 15.68 3.86 -18.70
N ASN A 173 16.89 3.33 -18.54
CA ASN A 173 17.43 2.34 -19.45
C ASN A 173 16.51 1.09 -19.51
N PRO A 174 16.07 0.65 -20.69
CA PRO A 174 15.22 -0.53 -20.83
C PRO A 174 15.81 -1.80 -20.18
N ASN A 175 17.13 -1.90 -20.06
CA ASN A 175 17.81 -3.05 -19.43
C ASN A 175 17.61 -3.13 -17.90
N ILE A 176 17.17 -2.05 -17.24
CA ILE A 176 16.88 -2.02 -15.80
C ILE A 176 15.38 -1.92 -15.49
N THR A 177 14.55 -1.95 -16.54
CA THR A 177 13.10 -1.88 -16.43
C THR A 177 12.43 -3.09 -17.07
N GLU A 178 11.21 -3.40 -16.67
CA GLU A 178 10.39 -4.46 -17.26
C GLU A 178 8.92 -4.07 -17.36
N GLN A 179 8.14 -4.73 -18.19
CA GLN A 179 6.70 -4.46 -18.28
C GLN A 179 5.99 -4.85 -16.97
N LEU A 180 5.08 -4.00 -16.50
CA LEU A 180 4.22 -4.33 -15.35
C LEU A 180 3.34 -5.54 -15.67
N ARG A 181 3.44 -6.57 -14.84
CA ARG A 181 2.58 -7.74 -14.85
C ARG A 181 1.64 -7.64 -13.65
N PRO A 182 0.34 -7.40 -13.86
CA PRO A 182 -0.66 -7.40 -12.80
C PRO A 182 -0.59 -8.64 -11.93
N MET A 183 -0.77 -8.46 -10.62
CA MET A 183 -0.85 -9.60 -9.73
C MET A 183 -2.28 -10.16 -9.78
N PRO A 184 -2.46 -11.47 -10.06
CA PRO A 184 -3.80 -12.04 -10.13
C PRO A 184 -4.52 -11.92 -8.78
N ILE A 185 -5.80 -11.52 -8.83
CA ILE A 185 -6.66 -11.46 -7.66
C ILE A 185 -7.35 -12.82 -7.49
N TYR A 186 -7.12 -13.49 -6.37
CA TYR A 186 -7.83 -14.70 -5.98
C TYR A 186 -8.89 -14.41 -4.93
N TYR A 187 -10.03 -15.07 -5.06
CA TYR A 187 -11.06 -15.02 -4.03
C TYR A 187 -11.69 -16.38 -3.74
N THR A 188 -12.26 -16.50 -2.54
CA THR A 188 -12.96 -17.70 -2.11
C THR A 188 -13.98 -17.37 -1.01
N TYR A 189 -14.87 -18.33 -0.73
CA TYR A 189 -15.77 -18.29 0.43
C TYR A 189 -15.33 -19.35 1.43
N PRO A 190 -14.71 -18.98 2.57
CA PRO A 190 -14.07 -19.96 3.44
C PRO A 190 -15.02 -20.92 4.15
N ASN A 191 -16.30 -20.56 4.28
CA ASN A 191 -17.30 -21.38 4.93
C ASN A 191 -18.50 -21.63 4.00
N LYS A 192 -19.28 -22.68 4.31
CA LYS A 192 -20.43 -23.09 3.48
C LYS A 192 -21.58 -22.07 3.49
N GLU A 193 -21.65 -21.25 4.52
CA GLU A 193 -22.64 -20.17 4.68
C GLU A 193 -22.26 -18.93 3.84
N ASN A 194 -21.04 -18.94 3.27
CA ASN A 194 -20.44 -17.87 2.50
C ASN A 194 -20.41 -16.55 3.27
N ASP A 195 -20.26 -16.54 4.60
CA ASP A 195 -20.49 -15.36 5.45
C ASP A 195 -19.61 -14.16 5.09
N TYR A 196 -18.43 -14.44 4.55
CA TYR A 196 -17.50 -13.44 4.08
C TYR A 196 -16.73 -13.93 2.84
N LEU A 197 -16.20 -12.96 2.10
CA LEU A 197 -15.38 -13.17 0.92
C LEU A 197 -13.90 -12.99 1.31
N ALA A 198 -13.07 -14.02 1.16
CA ALA A 198 -11.63 -13.86 1.35
C ALA A 198 -10.95 -13.52 0.02
N ILE A 199 -10.12 -12.47 0.00
CA ILE A 199 -9.54 -11.89 -1.22
C ILE A 199 -8.04 -11.68 -1.01
N GLY A 200 -7.23 -12.06 -1.99
CA GLY A 200 -5.79 -11.87 -1.97
C GLY A 200 -5.19 -11.97 -3.36
N PRO A 201 -3.86 -11.86 -3.49
CA PRO A 201 -2.93 -11.54 -2.41
C PRO A 201 -2.93 -10.06 -2.02
N LEU A 202 -3.35 -9.15 -2.91
CA LEU A 202 -3.35 -7.70 -2.66
C LEU A 202 -4.53 -7.05 -3.37
N ILE A 203 -5.26 -6.20 -2.65
CA ILE A 203 -6.17 -5.21 -3.21
C ILE A 203 -5.55 -3.84 -2.95
N THR A 204 -5.54 -2.95 -3.94
CA THR A 204 -5.06 -1.57 -3.76
C THR A 204 -6.12 -0.57 -4.16
N VAL A 205 -6.32 0.44 -3.32
CA VAL A 205 -7.25 1.55 -3.55
C VAL A 205 -6.48 2.84 -3.71
N ASN A 206 -6.76 3.57 -4.79
CA ASN A 206 -6.16 4.88 -5.04
C ASN A 206 -6.96 6.04 -4.40
N PRO A 207 -6.47 7.30 -4.43
CA PRO A 207 -7.18 8.44 -3.83
C PRO A 207 -8.61 8.69 -4.31
N GLU A 208 -8.98 8.19 -5.49
CA GLU A 208 -10.30 8.36 -6.11
C GLU A 208 -11.23 7.15 -5.89
N GLY A 209 -10.78 6.16 -5.10
CA GLY A 209 -11.55 4.94 -4.82
C GLY A 209 -11.42 3.85 -5.88
N ILE A 210 -10.53 4.01 -6.86
CA ILE A 210 -10.30 3.00 -7.90
C ILE A 210 -9.52 1.83 -7.30
N ILE A 211 -10.04 0.62 -7.52
CA ILE A 211 -9.31 -0.63 -7.29
C ILE A 211 -8.34 -0.84 -8.46
N THR A 212 -7.04 -0.98 -8.16
CA THR A 212 -5.99 -0.92 -9.19
C THR A 212 -4.71 -1.70 -8.83
N GLU A 213 -3.76 -1.77 -9.77
CA GLU A 213 -2.40 -2.25 -9.53
C GLU A 213 -1.55 -1.29 -8.67
N ALA A 214 -0.97 -1.85 -7.62
CA ALA A 214 -0.13 -1.11 -6.69
C ALA A 214 1.16 -0.53 -7.28
N ASN A 215 1.61 -0.98 -8.45
CA ASN A 215 2.86 -0.49 -9.07
C ASN A 215 2.63 0.28 -10.38
N ALA A 216 1.37 0.50 -10.76
CA ALA A 216 1.04 1.28 -11.95
C ALA A 216 1.27 2.78 -11.72
N SER A 217 1.59 3.48 -12.81
CA SER A 217 1.55 4.95 -12.85
C SER A 217 0.17 5.48 -12.51
N ILE A 218 0.11 6.73 -12.04
CA ILE A 218 -1.16 7.40 -11.76
C ILE A 218 -2.03 7.34 -13.00
N GLU A 219 -1.53 7.70 -14.18
CA GLU A 219 -2.26 7.58 -15.44
C GLU A 219 -2.82 6.16 -15.68
N ASN A 220 -1.98 5.14 -15.58
CA ASN A 220 -2.40 3.76 -15.86
C ASN A 220 -3.35 3.19 -14.80
N GLN A 221 -3.40 3.72 -13.58
CA GLN A 221 -4.42 3.35 -12.59
C GLN A 221 -5.83 3.76 -13.02
N TYR A 222 -5.97 4.85 -13.78
CA TYR A 222 -7.27 5.37 -14.21
C TYR A 222 -7.72 4.76 -15.55
N THR A 223 -6.76 4.23 -16.33
CA THR A 223 -7.00 3.72 -17.69
C THR A 223 -6.83 2.21 -17.79
N ILE A 224 -5.60 1.70 -17.76
CA ILE A 224 -5.26 0.30 -18.06
C ILE A 224 -5.63 -0.64 -16.90
N TYR A 225 -5.36 -0.20 -15.67
CA TYR A 225 -5.49 -1.01 -14.45
C TYR A 225 -6.65 -0.55 -13.57
N ASN A 226 -7.68 0.05 -14.19
CA ASN A 226 -8.90 0.42 -13.48
C ASN A 226 -9.82 -0.80 -13.38
N TYR A 227 -9.92 -1.38 -12.20
CA TYR A 227 -10.68 -2.61 -11.99
C TYR A 227 -12.15 -2.36 -11.57
N GLY A 228 -12.44 -1.12 -11.15
CA GLY A 228 -13.73 -0.68 -10.64
C GLY A 228 -13.53 0.38 -9.56
N ASN A 229 -14.62 1.02 -9.11
CA ASN A 229 -14.55 2.07 -8.09
C ASN A 229 -15.43 1.74 -6.88
N ILE A 230 -14.81 1.75 -5.70
CA ILE A 230 -15.43 1.39 -4.42
C ILE A 230 -16.53 2.36 -3.97
N LEU A 231 -16.57 3.57 -4.55
CA LEU A 231 -17.62 4.56 -4.31
C LEU A 231 -18.92 4.22 -5.05
N THR A 232 -18.84 3.46 -6.14
CA THR A 232 -19.98 3.17 -7.02
C THR A 232 -20.39 1.70 -7.01
N GLU A 233 -19.51 0.82 -6.55
CA GLU A 233 -19.66 -0.63 -6.65
C GLU A 233 -19.14 -1.30 -5.38
N SER A 234 -19.72 -2.45 -5.02
CA SER A 234 -19.19 -3.23 -3.89
C SER A 234 -17.85 -3.89 -4.26
N LEU A 235 -17.00 -4.13 -3.27
CA LEU A 235 -15.72 -4.82 -3.51
C LEU A 235 -15.93 -6.24 -4.06
N GLU A 236 -16.99 -6.91 -3.63
CA GLU A 236 -17.35 -8.23 -4.11
C GLU A 236 -17.69 -8.24 -5.62
N GLU A 237 -18.46 -7.26 -6.10
CA GLU A 237 -18.78 -7.14 -7.53
C GLU A 237 -17.53 -6.89 -8.37
N ILE A 238 -16.65 -5.99 -7.92
CA ILE A 238 -15.39 -5.67 -8.60
C ILE A 238 -14.53 -6.94 -8.72
N VAL A 239 -14.34 -7.65 -7.61
CA VAL A 239 -13.48 -8.84 -7.56
C VAL A 239 -14.08 -10.02 -8.32
N LYS A 240 -15.40 -10.20 -8.33
CA LYS A 240 -16.04 -11.28 -9.12
C LYS A 240 -15.86 -11.12 -10.63
N ARG A 241 -15.75 -9.89 -11.13
CA ARG A 241 -15.56 -9.64 -12.57
C ARG A 241 -14.15 -9.99 -13.06
N GLN A 242 -13.15 -9.81 -12.22
CA GLN A 242 -11.74 -9.84 -12.64
C GLN A 242 -10.89 -10.88 -11.91
N GLY A 243 -11.35 -11.33 -10.76
CA GLY A 243 -10.65 -12.28 -9.91
C GLY A 243 -10.89 -13.73 -10.31
N ILE A 244 -10.02 -14.59 -9.80
CA ILE A 244 -10.03 -16.03 -10.00
C ILE A 244 -10.58 -16.68 -8.73
N ILE A 245 -11.72 -17.37 -8.86
CA ILE A 245 -12.24 -18.17 -7.76
C ILE A 245 -11.31 -19.36 -7.50
N THR A 246 -10.99 -19.61 -6.23
CA THR A 246 -10.19 -20.77 -5.82
C THR A 246 -10.85 -21.53 -4.68
N ASN A 247 -10.41 -22.78 -4.48
CA ASN A 247 -10.85 -23.61 -3.36
C ASN A 247 -10.38 -22.98 -2.04
N PRO A 248 -11.24 -22.90 -1.00
CA PRO A 248 -10.88 -22.36 0.31
C PRO A 248 -9.57 -22.90 0.89
N ILE A 249 -9.32 -24.21 0.70
CA ILE A 249 -8.12 -24.90 1.22
C ILE A 249 -6.85 -24.41 0.51
N ASN A 250 -6.95 -24.04 -0.76
CA ASN A 250 -5.81 -23.64 -1.59
C ASN A 250 -5.55 -22.13 -1.58
N TRP A 251 -6.53 -21.31 -1.16
CA TRP A 251 -6.51 -19.86 -1.29
C TRP A 251 -5.20 -19.22 -0.82
N TYR A 252 -4.73 -19.58 0.37
CA TYR A 252 -3.48 -19.02 0.91
C TYR A 252 -2.26 -19.45 0.09
N SER A 253 -2.25 -20.69 -0.42
CA SER A 253 -1.17 -21.21 -1.24
C SER A 253 -1.13 -20.56 -2.63
N ASP A 254 -2.29 -20.31 -3.24
CA ASP A 254 -2.40 -19.66 -4.55
C ASP A 254 -1.99 -18.19 -4.47
N CYS A 255 -2.45 -17.48 -3.44
CA CYS A 255 -1.98 -16.13 -3.15
C CYS A 255 -0.45 -16.09 -2.93
N SER A 256 0.08 -17.06 -2.19
CA SER A 256 1.53 -17.15 -1.93
C SER A 256 2.35 -17.43 -3.20
N LYS A 257 1.85 -18.27 -4.10
CA LYS A 257 2.48 -18.53 -5.40
C LYS A 257 2.48 -17.28 -6.26
N ALA A 258 1.36 -16.55 -6.34
CA ALA A 258 1.26 -15.30 -7.08
C ALA A 258 2.26 -14.24 -6.56
N ILE A 259 2.39 -14.09 -5.24
CA ILE A 259 3.41 -13.21 -4.65
C ILE A 259 4.83 -13.65 -5.04
N GLN A 260 5.11 -14.96 -5.03
CA GLN A 260 6.44 -15.47 -5.40
C GLN A 260 6.75 -15.26 -6.88
N GLU A 261 5.79 -15.48 -7.78
CA GLU A 261 5.92 -15.21 -9.21
C GLU A 261 6.13 -13.71 -9.46
N PHE A 262 5.33 -12.85 -8.82
CA PHE A 262 5.49 -11.40 -8.87
C PHE A 262 6.90 -10.96 -8.44
N LYS A 263 7.45 -11.55 -7.37
CA LYS A 263 8.82 -11.30 -6.91
C LYS A 263 9.89 -11.85 -7.86
N ARG A 264 9.64 -12.96 -8.55
CA ARG A 264 10.58 -13.56 -9.50
C ARG A 264 10.75 -12.68 -10.73
N TYR A 265 9.69 -12.06 -11.23
CA TYR A 265 9.79 -11.12 -12.36
C TYR A 265 10.76 -9.99 -12.06
N ARG A 266 10.66 -9.43 -10.85
CA ARG A 266 11.58 -8.39 -10.40
C ARG A 266 13.04 -8.84 -10.31
N LYS A 267 13.36 -10.12 -10.16
CA LYS A 267 14.72 -10.59 -9.84
C LYS A 267 15.68 -10.71 -11.03
N TYR A 268 15.29 -10.37 -12.26
CA TYR A 268 16.15 -10.52 -13.45
C TYR A 268 16.16 -9.27 -14.31
#